data_AF-A0AAP3EXG1-F1
#
_entry.id   AF-A0AAP3EXG1-F1
#
_cell.length_a   1.000
_cell.length_b   1.000
_cell.length_c   1.000
_cell.angle_alpha   90.00
_cell.angle_beta   90.00
_cell.angle_gamma   90.00
#
_symmetry.space_group_name_H-M   'P 1'
#
loop_
_entity.id
_entity.type
_entity.pdbx_description
1 polymer ?
#
loop_
_entity_poly.entity_id
_entity_poly.type
_entity_poly.pdbx_seq_one_letter_code
_entity_poly.pdbx_strand_id
1 'polypeptide(L)'
;MDKITLQRIELLHPKLREEAKAIYKEICEALTGNAICRFTHTLRTFQEQNDLYAIGRTKKGRRVTNARGGQSYHNYGLAIDICLLVDKDGNGTYETAVWDTKADFDNDKIADWQEIVAIFKRYGWTWGGDWRFTDPPHFQKTFGKSIADLQGLYNRQKTEYVSF
;
A
#
# COMPACT_ATOMS: atom_id res chain seq x y z
N MET A 1 -9.67 3.62 14.46
CA MET A 1 -8.68 2.96 13.57
C MET A 1 -9.33 1.74 12.90
N ASP A 2 -9.16 1.62 11.59
CA ASP A 2 -9.68 0.47 10.83
C ASP A 2 -8.94 -0.85 11.16
N LYS A 3 -9.71 -1.89 11.49
CA LYS A 3 -9.21 -3.22 11.90
C LYS A 3 -8.53 -3.97 10.75
N ILE A 4 -9.03 -3.82 9.52
CA ILE A 4 -8.49 -4.54 8.35
C ILE A 4 -7.07 -4.04 8.06
N THR A 5 -6.87 -2.73 8.14
CA THR A 5 -5.53 -2.13 8.00
C THR A 5 -4.56 -2.66 9.04
N LEU A 6 -4.95 -2.71 10.32
CA LEU A 6 -4.10 -3.26 11.38
C LEU A 6 -3.73 -4.73 11.12
N GLN A 7 -4.68 -5.56 10.68
CA GLN A 7 -4.40 -6.96 10.32
C GLN A 7 -3.43 -7.08 9.14
N ARG A 8 -3.56 -6.20 8.13
CA ARG A 8 -2.68 -6.19 6.97
C ARG A 8 -1.28 -5.69 7.29
N ILE A 9 -1.13 -4.76 8.25
CA ILE A 9 0.19 -4.34 8.74
C ILE A 9 0.98 -5.53 9.29
N GLU A 10 0.32 -6.49 9.95
CA GLU A 10 1.00 -7.70 10.46
C GLU A 10 1.54 -8.62 9.35
N LEU A 11 1.10 -8.45 8.10
CA LEU A 11 1.63 -9.17 6.94
C LEU A 11 2.84 -8.48 6.31
N LEU A 12 3.20 -7.27 6.74
CA LEU A 12 4.42 -6.64 6.26
C LEU A 12 5.66 -7.40 6.73
N HIS A 13 6.78 -7.13 6.06
CA HIS A 13 8.08 -7.58 6.51
C HIS A 13 8.28 -7.17 7.98
N PRO A 14 8.75 -8.06 8.89
CA PRO A 14 8.84 -7.77 10.32
C PRO A 14 9.53 -6.44 10.67
N LYS A 15 10.57 -6.06 9.91
CA LYS A 15 11.29 -4.77 10.05
C LYS A 15 10.42 -3.53 9.83
N LEU A 16 9.25 -3.64 9.20
CA LEU A 16 8.37 -2.52 8.87
C LEU A 16 7.11 -2.44 9.74
N ARG A 17 6.77 -3.48 10.52
CA ARG A 17 5.45 -3.56 11.18
C ARG A 17 5.24 -2.46 12.21
N GLU A 18 6.20 -2.26 13.11
CA GLU A 18 6.11 -1.22 14.15
C GLU A 18 6.12 0.19 13.53
N GLU A 19 6.95 0.41 12.50
CA GLU A 19 6.97 1.68 11.77
C GLU A 19 5.63 1.93 11.05
N ALA A 20 5.06 0.92 10.39
CA ALA A 20 3.78 1.02 9.71
C ALA A 20 2.62 1.29 10.68
N LYS A 21 2.66 0.75 11.91
CA LYS A 21 1.71 1.09 12.97
C LYS A 21 1.82 2.55 13.38
N ALA A 22 3.04 3.07 13.53
CA ALA A 22 3.28 4.48 13.85
C ALA A 22 2.78 5.41 12.73
N ILE A 23 3.14 5.11 11.48
CA ILE A 23 2.63 5.81 10.29
C ILE A 23 1.10 5.80 10.27
N TYR A 24 0.49 4.64 10.45
CA TYR A 24 -0.96 4.52 10.38
C TYR A 24 -1.67 5.25 11.53
N LYS A 25 -1.06 5.30 12.71
CA LYS A 25 -1.53 6.13 13.81
C LYS A 25 -1.51 7.62 13.43
N GLU A 26 -0.39 8.13 12.90
CA GLU A 26 -0.31 9.51 12.42
C GLU A 26 -1.33 9.82 11.32
N ILE A 27 -1.56 8.87 10.39
CA ILE A 27 -2.61 9.03 9.37
C ILE A 27 -4.00 9.15 10.01
N CYS A 28 -4.32 8.32 11.01
CA CYS A 28 -5.60 8.41 11.71
C CYS A 28 -5.75 9.70 12.53
N GLU A 29 -4.66 10.33 12.93
CA GLU A 29 -4.66 11.61 13.65
C GLU A 29 -4.77 12.80 12.68
N ALA A 30 -4.21 12.69 11.47
CA ALA A 30 -4.24 13.73 10.45
C ALA A 30 -5.61 13.82 9.76
N LEU A 31 -6.22 12.69 9.39
CA LEU A 31 -7.51 12.69 8.68
C LEU A 31 -8.66 12.92 9.67
N THR A 32 -9.15 14.15 9.76
CA THR A 32 -10.16 14.54 10.77
C THR A 32 -11.60 14.59 10.26
N GLY A 33 -11.80 14.48 8.95
CA GLY A 33 -13.10 14.57 8.30
C GLY A 33 -13.79 13.23 8.07
N ASN A 34 -14.54 13.16 6.97
CA ASN A 34 -15.39 12.00 6.66
C ASN A 34 -14.65 10.89 5.88
N ALA A 35 -13.32 10.90 5.90
CA ALA A 35 -12.50 9.90 5.24
C ALA A 35 -11.50 9.26 6.20
N ILE A 36 -11.28 7.96 6.01
CA ILE A 36 -10.18 7.22 6.66
C ILE A 36 -9.33 6.53 5.61
N CYS A 37 -8.04 6.38 5.90
CA CYS A 37 -7.15 5.59 5.07
C CYS A 37 -7.35 4.09 5.34
N ARG A 38 -7.44 3.28 4.29
CA ARG A 38 -7.29 1.83 4.37
C ARG A 38 -6.08 1.36 3.60
N PHE A 39 -5.25 0.54 4.24
CA PHE A 39 -4.23 -0.23 3.52
C PHE A 39 -4.94 -1.38 2.82
N THR A 40 -5.06 -1.28 1.49
CA THR A 40 -5.74 -2.27 0.64
C THR A 40 -4.90 -3.53 0.47
N HIS A 41 -3.58 -3.38 0.34
CA HIS A 41 -2.62 -4.48 0.23
C HIS A 41 -1.32 -4.14 0.93
N THR A 42 -0.67 -5.17 1.47
CA THR A 42 0.66 -5.08 2.09
C THR A 42 1.54 -6.20 1.54
N LEU A 43 1.23 -7.45 1.87
CA LEU A 43 1.82 -8.65 1.27
C LEU A 43 0.93 -9.19 0.14
N ARG A 44 1.55 -9.66 -0.94
CA ARG A 44 0.94 -10.51 -1.96
C ARG A 44 1.86 -11.69 -2.23
N THR A 45 1.37 -12.91 -2.09
CA THR A 45 2.14 -14.11 -2.47
C THR A 45 2.50 -14.09 -3.96
N PHE A 46 3.50 -14.88 -4.35
CA PHE A 46 3.91 -14.96 -5.76
C PHE A 46 2.79 -15.52 -6.63
N GLN A 47 1.97 -16.43 -6.09
CA GLN A 47 0.82 -16.99 -6.77
C GLN A 47 -0.27 -15.93 -6.99
N GLU A 48 -0.66 -15.20 -5.95
CA GLU A 48 -1.64 -14.10 -6.09
C GLU A 48 -1.17 -13.05 -7.09
N GLN A 49 0.13 -12.73 -7.10
CA GLN A 49 0.71 -11.80 -8.07
C GLN A 49 0.64 -12.34 -9.49
N ASN A 50 0.92 -13.63 -9.71
CA ASN A 50 0.76 -14.27 -11.02
C ASN A 50 -0.70 -14.26 -11.47
N ASP A 51 -1.64 -14.48 -10.55
CA ASP A 51 -3.06 -14.43 -10.83
C ASP A 51 -3.53 -13.02 -11.22
N LEU A 52 -3.02 -11.97 -10.58
CA LEU A 52 -3.25 -10.58 -10.99
C LEU A 52 -2.61 -10.26 -12.35
N TYR A 53 -1.39 -10.74 -12.59
CA TYR A 53 -0.71 -10.56 -13.87
C TYR A 53 -1.46 -11.21 -15.04
N ALA A 54 -2.15 -12.33 -14.80
CA ALA A 54 -2.96 -13.02 -15.79
C ALA A 54 -4.18 -12.22 -16.27
N ILE A 55 -4.72 -11.29 -15.46
CA ILE A 55 -5.89 -10.48 -15.82
C ILE A 55 -5.57 -9.55 -17.00
N GLY A 56 -6.40 -9.59 -18.05
CA GLY A 56 -6.19 -8.86 -19.30
C GLY A 56 -5.05 -9.43 -20.17
N ARG A 57 -4.63 -10.66 -19.88
CA ARG A 57 -3.67 -11.44 -20.67
C ARG A 57 -4.24 -12.82 -20.99
N THR A 58 -4.37 -13.67 -19.96
CA THR A 58 -4.92 -15.03 -20.07
C THR A 58 -6.25 -15.21 -19.33
N LYS A 59 -6.57 -14.30 -18.38
CA LYS A 59 -7.90 -14.18 -17.74
C LYS A 59 -8.59 -12.90 -18.23
N LYS A 60 -9.92 -12.92 -18.35
CA LYS A 60 -10.71 -11.74 -18.77
C LYS A 60 -10.61 -10.62 -17.71
N GLY A 61 -10.50 -9.37 -18.16
CA GLY A 61 -10.50 -8.18 -17.30
C GLY A 61 -9.53 -7.10 -17.78
N ARG A 62 -9.57 -5.92 -17.14
CA ARG A 62 -8.59 -4.86 -17.38
C ARG A 62 -7.26 -5.24 -16.73
N ARG A 63 -6.13 -4.99 -17.42
CA ARG A 63 -4.80 -5.21 -16.83
C ARG A 63 -4.63 -4.34 -15.59
N VAL A 64 -4.30 -4.97 -14.47
CA VAL A 64 -4.11 -4.32 -13.16
C VAL A 64 -2.65 -4.26 -12.72
N THR A 65 -1.75 -5.03 -13.36
CA THR A 65 -0.32 -5.02 -13.06
C THR A 65 0.52 -5.44 -14.27
N ASN A 66 1.76 -4.97 -14.28
CA ASN A 66 2.80 -5.40 -15.22
C ASN A 66 3.84 -6.34 -14.58
N ALA A 67 3.81 -6.52 -13.26
CA ALA A 67 4.74 -7.37 -12.53
C ALA A 67 4.23 -8.81 -12.41
N ARG A 68 5.09 -9.80 -12.70
CA ARG A 68 4.84 -11.22 -12.37
C ARG A 68 5.13 -11.50 -10.90
N GLY A 69 4.81 -12.71 -10.44
CA GLY A 69 5.22 -13.20 -9.13
C GLY A 69 6.72 -13.04 -8.89
N GLY A 70 7.07 -12.45 -7.75
CA GLY A 70 8.44 -12.09 -7.39
C GLY A 70 8.93 -10.77 -8.00
N GLN A 71 8.16 -10.10 -8.86
CA GLN A 71 8.58 -8.84 -9.50
C GLN A 71 7.95 -7.59 -8.86
N SER A 72 7.29 -7.74 -7.73
CA SER A 72 6.67 -6.65 -6.97
C SER A 72 7.23 -6.62 -5.54
N TYR A 73 7.41 -5.42 -4.97
CA TYR A 73 7.81 -5.28 -3.57
C TYR A 73 6.75 -5.80 -2.59
N HIS A 74 5.48 -5.88 -3.01
CA HIS A 74 4.44 -6.58 -2.24
C HIS A 74 4.76 -8.05 -2.06
N ASN A 75 5.53 -8.67 -2.95
CA ASN A 75 5.92 -10.07 -2.83
C ASN A 75 6.92 -10.34 -1.71
N TYR A 76 7.44 -9.29 -1.10
CA TYR A 76 8.44 -9.33 -0.03
C TYR A 76 7.97 -8.60 1.23
N GLY A 77 6.70 -8.14 1.26
CA GLY A 77 6.13 -7.38 2.38
C GLY A 77 6.76 -6.00 2.55
N LEU A 78 7.26 -5.39 1.46
CA LEU A 78 8.00 -4.11 1.46
C LEU A 78 7.21 -2.95 0.82
N ALA A 79 5.92 -3.16 0.57
CA ALA A 79 5.05 -2.17 -0.06
C ALA A 79 3.66 -2.14 0.57
N ILE A 80 2.97 -1.02 0.41
CA ILE A 80 1.61 -0.76 0.90
C ILE A 80 0.84 -0.07 -0.22
N ASP A 81 -0.34 -0.59 -0.56
CA ASP A 81 -1.31 0.09 -1.42
C ASP A 81 -2.41 0.66 -0.55
N ILE A 82 -2.85 1.89 -0.79
CA ILE A 82 -3.93 2.53 -0.03
C ILE A 82 -5.17 2.83 -0.88
N CYS A 83 -6.29 3.04 -0.18
CA CYS A 83 -7.42 3.81 -0.67
C CYS A 83 -7.97 4.66 0.47
N LEU A 84 -8.78 5.66 0.14
CA LEU A 84 -9.62 6.35 1.12
C LEU A 84 -10.96 5.64 1.20
N LEU A 85 -11.51 5.56 2.41
CA LEU A 85 -12.88 5.12 2.64
C LEU A 85 -13.65 6.30 3.17
N VAL A 86 -14.75 6.61 2.52
CA VAL A 86 -15.52 7.82 2.76
C VAL A 86 -16.88 7.42 3.31
N ASP A 87 -17.25 8.09 4.37
CA ASP A 87 -18.59 8.13 4.94
C ASP A 87 -19.39 9.23 4.24
N LYS A 88 -20.31 8.85 3.35
CA LYS A 88 -21.02 9.84 2.51
C LYS A 88 -22.26 10.42 3.17
N ASP A 89 -22.83 9.74 4.15
CA ASP A 89 -24.06 10.13 4.83
C ASP A 89 -23.83 10.56 6.30
N GLY A 90 -22.60 10.47 6.79
CA GLY A 90 -22.19 10.89 8.13
C GLY A 90 -22.59 9.89 9.22
N ASN A 91 -22.83 8.62 8.86
CA ASN A 91 -23.31 7.59 9.79
C ASN A 91 -22.19 6.82 10.51
N GLY A 92 -20.93 7.09 10.17
CA GLY A 92 -19.72 6.49 10.73
C GLY A 92 -19.29 5.15 10.11
N THR A 93 -19.87 4.72 8.98
CA THR A 93 -19.64 3.37 8.41
C THR A 93 -18.63 3.30 7.26
N TYR A 94 -18.15 4.42 6.73
CA TYR A 94 -17.07 4.52 5.72
C TYR A 94 -17.21 3.50 4.57
N GLU A 95 -18.35 3.55 3.91
CA GLU A 95 -18.85 2.54 2.98
C GLU A 95 -18.34 2.69 1.54
N THR A 96 -17.78 3.85 1.18
CA THR A 96 -17.30 4.11 -0.19
C THR A 96 -15.77 4.10 -0.27
N ALA A 97 -15.19 3.17 -1.02
CA ALA A 97 -13.78 3.24 -1.40
C ALA A 97 -13.55 4.21 -2.57
N VAL A 98 -12.59 5.13 -2.41
CA VAL A 98 -12.19 6.09 -3.44
C VAL A 98 -10.66 6.14 -3.60
N TRP A 99 -10.23 6.48 -4.81
CA TRP A 99 -8.83 6.63 -5.21
C TRP A 99 -8.51 8.06 -5.68
N ASP A 100 -9.28 9.03 -5.20
CA ASP A 100 -9.09 10.43 -5.55
C ASP A 100 -7.92 11.01 -4.75
N THR A 101 -6.88 11.42 -5.46
CA THR A 101 -5.65 11.98 -4.88
C THR A 101 -5.75 13.49 -4.58
N LYS A 102 -6.88 14.11 -4.92
CA LYS A 102 -7.12 15.56 -4.83
C LYS A 102 -8.32 15.92 -3.97
N ALA A 103 -9.10 14.94 -3.52
CA ALA A 103 -10.22 15.18 -2.64
C ALA A 103 -9.73 15.64 -1.27
N ASP A 104 -10.48 16.56 -0.69
CA ASP A 104 -10.31 17.13 0.64
C ASP A 104 -11.63 16.90 1.38
N PHE A 105 -11.63 15.97 2.34
CA PHE A 105 -12.80 15.49 3.06
C PHE A 105 -12.94 16.10 4.46
N ASP A 106 -12.01 16.97 4.87
CA ASP A 106 -12.06 17.68 6.15
C ASP A 106 -11.98 19.22 6.01
N ASN A 107 -11.84 19.70 4.77
CA ASN A 107 -11.87 21.09 4.34
C ASN A 107 -10.74 21.94 4.97
N ASP A 108 -9.59 21.33 5.22
CA ASP A 108 -8.37 22.00 5.69
C ASP A 108 -7.56 22.64 4.53
N LYS A 109 -8.00 22.45 3.27
CA LYS A 109 -7.39 22.89 2.00
C LYS A 109 -6.18 22.07 1.56
N ILE A 110 -5.98 20.91 2.17
CA ILE A 110 -4.99 19.90 1.80
C ILE A 110 -5.77 18.65 1.41
N ALA A 111 -5.41 18.03 0.29
CA ALA A 111 -6.05 16.77 -0.05
C ALA A 111 -5.60 15.68 0.94
N ASP A 112 -6.53 14.90 1.48
CA ASP A 112 -6.27 13.83 2.46
C ASP A 112 -5.17 12.87 1.96
N TRP A 113 -5.18 12.59 0.66
CA TRP A 113 -4.17 11.75 0.03
C TRP A 113 -2.76 12.34 0.15
N GLN A 114 -2.63 13.65 0.00
CA GLN A 114 -1.34 14.34 0.10
C GLN A 114 -0.83 14.41 1.53
N GLU A 115 -1.71 14.48 2.53
CA GLU A 115 -1.32 14.35 3.93
C GLU A 115 -0.73 12.97 4.21
N ILE A 116 -1.39 11.90 3.74
CA ILE A 116 -0.88 10.51 3.84
C ILE A 116 0.49 10.40 3.16
N VAL A 117 0.64 10.96 1.95
CA VAL A 117 1.91 10.97 1.22
C VAL A 117 3.00 11.66 2.02
N ALA A 118 2.71 12.82 2.60
CA ALA A 118 3.66 13.57 3.41
C ALA A 118 4.11 12.76 4.63
N ILE A 119 3.18 12.09 5.33
CA ILE A 119 3.49 11.20 6.46
C ILE A 119 4.43 10.08 6.01
N PHE A 120 4.08 9.30 4.98
CA PHE A 120 4.94 8.22 4.46
C PHE A 120 6.34 8.72 4.08
N LYS A 121 6.43 9.84 3.38
CA LYS A 121 7.71 10.44 2.96
C LYS A 121 8.57 10.85 4.15
N ARG A 122 8.00 11.37 5.25
CA ARG A 122 8.76 11.67 6.48
C ARG A 122 9.43 10.42 7.08
N TYR A 123 8.79 9.26 6.93
CA TYR A 123 9.36 7.96 7.34
C TYR A 123 10.31 7.34 6.29
N GLY A 124 10.62 8.05 5.21
CA GLY A 124 11.53 7.59 4.17
C GLY A 124 10.94 6.55 3.22
N TRP A 125 9.60 6.47 3.12
CA TRP A 125 8.94 5.67 2.09
C TRP A 125 8.89 6.45 0.77
N THR A 126 9.06 5.74 -0.33
CA THR A 126 8.84 6.30 -1.68
C THR A 126 7.39 6.12 -2.09
N TRP A 127 6.85 7.09 -2.82
CA TRP A 127 5.46 7.09 -3.30
C TRP A 127 5.40 6.86 -4.81
N GLY A 128 4.51 5.97 -5.24
CA GLY A 128 4.32 5.64 -6.66
C GLY A 128 3.73 6.77 -7.49
N GLY A 129 3.11 7.77 -6.84
CA GLY A 129 2.66 9.00 -7.51
C GLY A 129 3.80 9.87 -8.07
N ASP A 130 5.02 9.74 -7.53
CA ASP A 130 6.19 10.48 -8.03
C ASP A 130 6.82 9.83 -9.28
N TRP A 131 6.40 8.62 -9.64
CA TRP A 131 7.01 7.87 -10.73
C TRP A 131 6.49 8.30 -12.10
N ARG A 132 7.34 8.19 -13.12
CA ARG A 132 6.95 8.39 -14.53
C ARG A 132 5.84 7.43 -14.96
N PHE A 133 5.90 6.18 -14.50
CA PHE A 133 4.77 5.27 -14.55
C PHE A 133 4.04 5.39 -13.21
N THR A 134 3.08 6.30 -13.15
CA THR A 134 2.44 6.72 -11.93
C THR A 134 1.55 5.62 -11.36
N ASP A 135 1.73 5.32 -10.08
CA ASP A 135 0.92 4.40 -9.29
C ASP A 135 0.55 5.03 -7.94
N PRO A 136 -0.43 5.95 -7.90
CA PRO A 136 -0.72 6.74 -6.70
C PRO A 136 -1.09 5.94 -5.43
N PRO A 137 -1.76 4.77 -5.50
CA PRO A 137 -1.99 3.91 -4.33
C PRO A 137 -0.72 3.43 -3.64
N HIS A 138 0.39 3.31 -4.38
CA HIS A 138 1.52 2.50 -3.98
C HIS A 138 2.55 3.29 -3.17
N PHE A 139 3.01 2.70 -2.07
CA PHE A 139 4.13 3.15 -1.25
C PHE A 139 5.10 1.98 -1.04
N GLN A 140 6.40 2.25 -1.02
CA GLN A 140 7.40 1.21 -0.73
C GLN A 140 8.61 1.72 0.03
N LYS A 141 9.20 0.81 0.83
CA LYS A 141 10.48 1.00 1.52
C LYS A 141 11.35 -0.23 1.29
N THR A 142 12.35 -0.08 0.43
CA THR A 142 13.08 -1.21 -0.18
C THR A 142 14.35 -1.61 0.58
N PHE A 143 14.78 -0.80 1.55
CA PHE A 143 16.07 -0.94 2.23
C PHE A 143 17.27 -1.01 1.26
N GLY A 144 17.16 -0.31 0.12
CA GLY A 144 18.19 -0.30 -0.92
C GLY A 144 18.29 -1.60 -1.73
N LYS A 145 17.36 -2.56 -1.54
CA LYS A 145 17.34 -3.81 -2.31
C LYS A 145 16.56 -3.63 -3.60
N SER A 146 17.14 -4.11 -4.69
CA SER A 146 16.41 -4.28 -5.94
C SER A 146 15.52 -5.52 -5.88
N ILE A 147 14.55 -5.61 -6.79
CA ILE A 147 13.74 -6.83 -6.98
C ILE A 147 14.63 -8.05 -7.27
N ALA A 148 15.70 -7.90 -8.04
CA ALA A 148 16.62 -8.99 -8.35
C ALA A 148 17.35 -9.50 -7.08
N ASP A 149 17.75 -8.59 -6.18
CA ASP A 149 18.36 -8.97 -4.90
C ASP A 149 17.38 -9.76 -4.03
N LEU A 150 16.14 -9.29 -3.94
CA LEU A 150 15.08 -9.92 -3.15
C LEU A 150 14.70 -11.29 -3.71
N GLN A 151 14.60 -11.44 -5.02
CA GLN A 151 14.42 -12.75 -5.68
C GLN A 151 15.58 -13.70 -5.36
N GLY A 152 16.82 -13.21 -5.46
CA GLY A 152 18.01 -13.99 -5.12
C GLY A 152 18.01 -14.47 -3.67
N LEU A 153 17.63 -13.61 -2.72
CA LEU A 153 17.49 -13.96 -1.31
C LEU A 153 16.39 -14.99 -1.09
N TYR A 154 15.21 -14.77 -1.67
CA TYR A 154 14.07 -15.69 -1.56
C TYR A 154 14.43 -17.09 -2.04
N ASN A 155 15.08 -17.20 -3.21
CA ASN A 155 15.46 -18.49 -3.78
C ASN A 155 16.48 -19.24 -2.91
N ARG A 156 17.34 -18.53 -2.18
CA ARG A 156 18.31 -19.13 -1.24
C ARG A 156 17.68 -19.53 0.09
N GLN A 157 16.84 -18.67 0.66
CA GLN A 157 16.32 -18.83 2.02
C GLN A 157 15.04 -19.66 2.08
N LYS A 158 14.18 -19.55 1.04
CA LYS A 158 12.87 -20.20 0.94
C LYS A 158 11.96 -19.91 2.15
N THR A 159 12.09 -18.73 2.73
CA THR A 159 11.29 -18.22 3.84
C THR A 159 10.18 -17.29 3.33
N GLU A 160 9.14 -17.09 4.14
CA GLU A 160 8.05 -16.15 3.83
C GLU A 160 8.55 -14.72 3.63
N TYR A 161 9.47 -14.27 4.51
CA TYR A 161 10.16 -12.99 4.40
C TYR A 161 11.65 -13.22 4.16
N VAL A 162 12.21 -12.44 3.24
CA VAL A 162 13.65 -12.46 2.95
C VAL A 162 14.41 -11.69 4.01
N SER A 163 15.42 -12.32 4.62
CA SER A 163 16.35 -11.67 5.54
C SER A 163 17.45 -10.93 4.79
N PHE A 164 17.69 -9.67 5.15
CA PHE A 164 18.73 -8.79 4.60
C PHE A 164 19.21 -7.78 5.63
#